data_AF-A0A838BQB6-F1
#
_entry.id   AF-A0A838BQB6-F1
#
_cell.length_a   1.000
_cell.length_b   1.000
_cell.length_c   1.000
_cell.angle_alpha   90.00
_cell.angle_beta   90.00
_cell.angle_gamma   90.00
#
_symmetry.space_group_name_H-M   'P 1'
#
loop_
_entity.id
_entity.type
_entity.pdbx_description
1 polymer ?
#
loop_
_entity_poly.entity_id
_entity_poly.type
_entity_poly.pdbx_seq_one_letter_code
_entity_poly.pdbx_strand_id
1 'polypeptide(L)'
;MGMMMLIDGVVPLGKDVWSGSAPPHILTMLGQAKVTAGTRSVLLVEALRFDEADKSLRFDASQATVLNLGTTDDIIVLSNSPAAKLAAVRSQSATGTYGPGDQEFLSLVRSELMGEAKEAAEQILRAVRSRYPGDLEKGLRLNFKNTPDNFWYVIVQPRVQSLSITVRGVPQRFLPSSLDLKLDRPGYTRFAVRTPDEVAEALRIIEGSRRKS
;
A
#
# COMPACT_ATOMS: atom_id res chain seq x y z
N MET A 1 7.42 35.96 1.21
CA MET A 1 7.85 35.81 2.60
C MET A 1 7.00 34.70 3.19
N GLY A 2 7.58 33.53 3.42
CA GLY A 2 6.85 32.39 4.00
C GLY A 2 6.72 32.55 5.51
N MET A 3 5.56 32.20 6.05
CA MET A 3 5.33 32.16 7.50
C MET A 3 5.89 30.84 8.02
N MET A 4 6.87 30.91 8.94
CA MET A 4 7.40 29.70 9.59
C MET A 4 6.44 29.25 10.68
N MET A 5 6.04 27.99 10.62
CA MET A 5 5.23 27.34 11.64
C MET A 5 6.11 26.53 12.58
N LEU A 6 5.81 26.62 13.87
CA LEU A 6 6.40 25.83 14.94
C LEU A 6 5.29 25.06 15.64
N ILE A 7 5.50 23.76 15.84
CA ILE A 7 4.62 22.90 16.64
C ILE A 7 5.46 22.27 17.73
N ASP A 8 5.19 22.63 18.97
CA ASP A 8 5.93 22.18 20.15
C ASP A 8 5.32 20.92 20.76
N GLY A 9 6.14 20.20 21.54
CA GLY A 9 5.69 19.03 22.28
C GLY A 9 5.22 17.87 21.40
N VAL A 10 5.79 17.75 20.20
CA VAL A 10 5.40 16.69 19.28
C VAL A 10 5.93 15.33 19.73
N VAL A 11 5.10 14.31 19.54
CA VAL A 11 5.43 12.92 19.83
C VAL A 11 5.54 12.17 18.51
N PRO A 12 6.69 11.53 18.19
CA PRO A 12 6.80 10.70 17.01
C PRO A 12 5.90 9.47 17.17
N LEU A 13 4.96 9.29 16.24
CA LEU A 13 4.07 8.11 16.19
C LEU A 13 4.60 7.03 15.25
N GLY A 14 5.48 7.40 14.34
CA GLY A 14 6.09 6.52 13.36
C GLY A 14 7.07 7.26 12.48
N LYS A 15 7.63 6.56 11.49
CA LYS A 15 8.48 7.19 10.49
C LYS A 15 7.67 8.23 9.71
N ASP A 16 8.14 9.48 9.71
CA ASP A 16 7.52 10.60 9.00
C ASP A 16 6.11 10.97 9.50
N VAL A 17 5.72 10.54 10.72
CA VAL A 17 4.44 10.83 11.35
C VAL A 17 4.63 11.27 12.79
N TRP A 18 4.04 12.42 13.12
CA TRP A 18 4.08 12.99 14.48
C TRP A 18 2.68 13.38 14.93
N SER A 19 2.40 13.20 16.21
CA SER A 19 1.26 13.85 16.87
C SER A 19 1.72 15.11 17.58
N GLY A 20 0.90 16.14 17.58
CA GLY A 20 1.15 17.37 18.33
C GLY A 20 -0.15 18.04 18.74
N SER A 21 -0.03 19.27 19.21
CA SER A 21 -1.16 20.12 19.52
C SER A 21 -1.07 21.44 18.74
N ALA A 22 -2.14 21.79 18.02
CA ALA A 22 -2.32 23.09 17.41
C ALA A 22 -3.82 23.41 17.28
N PRO A 23 -4.27 24.59 17.75
CA PRO A 23 -5.67 24.97 17.65
C PRO A 23 -6.21 25.00 16.20
N PRO A 24 -7.44 24.54 15.95
CA PRO A 24 -8.03 24.51 14.60
C PRO A 24 -8.01 25.86 13.87
N HIS A 25 -8.18 26.97 14.59
CA HIS A 25 -8.15 28.31 14.01
C HIS A 25 -6.76 28.74 13.50
N ILE A 26 -5.68 28.13 14.02
CA ILE A 26 -4.32 28.32 13.51
C ILE A 26 -4.14 27.52 12.22
N LEU A 27 -4.69 26.31 12.17
CA LEU A 27 -4.61 25.45 10.99
C LEU A 27 -5.41 26.01 9.81
N THR A 28 -6.53 26.70 10.05
CA THR A 28 -7.27 27.38 8.97
C THR A 28 -6.46 28.50 8.30
N MET A 29 -5.43 29.04 8.96
CA MET A 29 -4.53 30.02 8.35
C MET A 29 -3.60 29.39 7.29
N LEU A 30 -3.43 28.06 7.32
CA LEU A 30 -2.61 27.31 6.35
C LEU A 30 -3.35 27.04 5.03
N GLY A 31 -4.65 27.33 4.97
CA GLY A 31 -5.48 27.16 3.79
C GLY A 31 -6.79 26.43 4.07
N GLN A 32 -7.56 26.19 3.00
CA GLN A 32 -8.81 25.43 3.11
C GLN A 32 -8.53 23.94 3.32
N ALA A 33 -9.15 23.38 4.36
CA ALA A 33 -9.10 21.94 4.59
C ALA A 33 -9.86 21.19 3.49
N LYS A 34 -9.31 20.06 3.04
CA LYS A 34 -9.99 19.20 2.05
C LYS A 34 -11.24 18.53 2.64
N VAL A 35 -11.21 18.23 3.94
CA VAL A 35 -12.30 17.61 4.70
C VAL A 35 -12.34 18.26 6.09
N THR A 36 -13.53 18.36 6.67
CA THR A 36 -13.72 18.76 8.07
C THR A 36 -14.54 17.69 8.76
N ALA A 37 -13.87 16.76 9.46
CA ALA A 37 -14.53 15.64 10.12
C ALA A 37 -13.75 15.14 11.33
N GLY A 38 -14.49 14.69 12.36
CA GLY A 38 -13.89 14.06 13.54
C GLY A 38 -13.17 15.03 14.47
N THR A 39 -12.42 14.46 15.42
CA THR A 39 -11.79 15.23 16.50
C THR A 39 -10.39 15.75 16.15
N ARG A 40 -9.63 15.03 15.31
CA ARG A 40 -8.21 15.35 15.05
C ARG A 40 -8.00 16.03 13.70
N SER A 41 -7.11 17.01 13.67
CA SER A 41 -6.66 17.62 12.42
C SER A 41 -5.52 16.83 11.80
N VAL A 42 -5.41 16.83 10.47
CA VAL A 42 -4.35 16.13 9.72
C VAL A 42 -3.69 17.11 8.76
N LEU A 43 -2.37 17.27 8.90
CA LEU A 43 -1.54 18.16 8.11
C LEU A 43 -0.52 17.36 7.30
N LEU A 44 -0.40 17.66 6.01
CA LEU A 44 0.64 17.14 5.14
C LEU A 44 1.66 18.23 4.85
N VAL A 45 2.95 17.97 5.11
CA VAL A 45 4.01 18.96 5.00
C VAL A 45 5.15 18.44 4.11
N GLU A 46 5.53 19.19 3.08
CA GLU A 46 6.53 18.73 2.10
C GLU A 46 7.97 18.80 2.62
N ALA A 47 8.36 19.89 3.26
CA ALA A 47 9.69 20.07 3.83
C ALA A 47 9.58 20.39 5.32
N LEU A 48 9.70 19.34 6.13
CA LEU A 48 9.56 19.39 7.58
C LEU A 48 10.91 19.09 8.23
N ARG A 49 11.26 19.86 9.25
CA ARG A 49 12.43 19.62 10.11
C ARG A 49 11.95 19.31 11.52
N PHE A 50 12.34 18.13 12.00
CA PHE A 50 12.13 17.73 13.39
C PHE A 50 13.39 18.05 14.20
N ASP A 51 13.19 18.76 15.30
CA ASP A 51 14.22 19.01 16.31
C ASP A 51 14.02 18.05 17.47
N GLU A 52 14.93 17.09 17.62
CA GLU A 52 14.84 16.04 18.65
C GLU A 52 15.12 16.59 20.06
N ALA A 53 15.93 17.65 20.18
CA ALA A 53 16.24 18.25 21.47
C ALA A 53 15.02 19.00 22.04
N ASP A 54 14.34 19.75 21.18
CA ASP A 54 13.19 20.58 21.56
C ASP A 54 11.85 19.83 21.41
N LYS A 55 11.85 18.62 20.84
CA LYS A 55 10.65 17.89 20.42
C LYS A 55 9.67 18.79 19.66
N SER A 56 10.20 19.51 18.67
CA SER A 56 9.43 20.50 17.90
C SER A 56 9.51 20.23 16.40
N LEU A 57 8.45 20.60 15.67
CA LEU A 57 8.39 20.56 14.21
C LEU A 57 8.42 21.96 13.65
N ARG A 58 9.31 22.17 12.68
CA ARG A 58 9.46 23.43 11.95
C ARG A 58 9.23 23.21 10.47
N PHE A 59 8.36 24.03 9.88
CA PHE A 59 8.08 24.00 8.44
C PHE A 59 7.50 25.33 7.95
N ASP A 60 7.61 25.58 6.65
CA ASP A 60 6.98 26.75 6.02
C ASP A 60 5.49 26.48 5.82
N ALA A 61 4.63 27.41 6.25
CA ALA A 61 3.18 27.34 6.09
C ALA A 61 2.75 27.11 4.63
N SER A 62 3.48 27.67 3.66
CA SER A 62 3.20 27.49 2.24
C SER A 62 3.44 26.07 1.72
N GLN A 63 4.19 25.27 2.47
CA GLN A 63 4.50 23.87 2.15
C GLN A 63 3.62 22.90 2.94
N ALA A 64 2.61 23.41 3.65
CA ALA A 64 1.67 22.63 4.43
C ALA A 64 0.31 22.60 3.73
N THR A 65 -0.33 21.44 3.74
CA THR A 65 -1.68 21.23 3.24
C THR A 65 -2.54 20.62 4.34
N VAL A 66 -3.63 21.28 4.69
CA VAL A 66 -4.61 20.76 5.65
C VAL A 66 -5.48 19.70 4.96
N LEU A 67 -5.24 18.43 5.28
CA LEU A 67 -6.03 17.31 4.74
C LEU A 67 -7.36 17.16 5.46
N ASN A 68 -7.33 17.29 6.79
CA ASN A 68 -8.52 17.25 7.63
C ASN A 68 -8.45 18.32 8.71
N LEU A 69 -9.55 19.00 8.98
CA LEU A 69 -9.69 19.88 10.13
C LEU A 69 -10.59 19.22 11.18
N GLY A 70 -10.02 18.96 12.35
CA GLY A 70 -10.73 18.41 13.50
C GLY A 70 -11.32 19.50 14.40
N THR A 71 -12.02 19.08 15.45
CA THR A 71 -12.65 19.97 16.44
C THR A 71 -11.81 20.18 17.70
N THR A 72 -10.74 19.41 17.90
CA THR A 72 -9.82 19.56 19.05
C THR A 72 -8.46 20.09 18.59
N ASP A 73 -7.61 20.42 19.55
CA ASP A 73 -6.24 20.86 19.29
C ASP A 73 -5.33 19.71 18.87
N ASP A 74 -5.80 18.46 18.90
CA ASP A 74 -5.00 17.30 18.51
C ASP A 74 -4.75 17.29 17.01
N ILE A 75 -3.47 17.19 16.64
CA ILE A 75 -3.07 17.12 15.24
C ILE A 75 -2.20 15.91 14.94
N ILE A 76 -2.25 15.48 13.68
CA ILE A 76 -1.32 14.54 13.09
C ILE A 76 -0.60 15.24 11.94
N VAL A 77 0.73 15.24 11.96
CA VAL A 77 1.58 15.83 10.93
C VAL A 77 2.26 14.72 10.15
N LEU A 78 2.15 14.77 8.82
CA LEU A 78 2.72 13.82 7.87
C LEU A 78 3.79 14.51 7.04
N SER A 79 5.00 13.94 6.95
CA SER A 79 6.00 14.44 5.99
C SER A 79 5.79 13.83 4.60
N ASN A 80 5.81 14.68 3.57
CA ASN A 80 5.82 14.31 2.16
C ASN A 80 7.22 14.50 1.55
N SER A 81 8.26 13.99 2.22
CA SER A 81 9.61 14.01 1.67
C SER A 81 9.75 12.99 0.52
N PRO A 82 10.43 13.32 -0.60
CA PRO A 82 10.76 12.34 -1.64
C PRO A 82 11.63 11.18 -1.11
N ALA A 83 12.39 11.39 -0.03
CA ALA A 83 13.09 10.31 0.68
C ALA A 83 12.11 9.39 1.45
N ALA A 84 10.99 9.95 1.94
CA ALA A 84 9.89 9.19 2.55
C ALA A 84 9.15 8.33 1.52
N LYS A 85 9.10 8.71 0.22
CA LYS A 85 8.53 7.85 -0.83
C LYS A 85 9.33 6.58 -1.06
N LEU A 86 10.66 6.64 -1.02
CA LEU A 86 11.55 5.47 -1.15
C LEU A 86 11.58 4.63 0.14
N ALA A 87 11.45 5.28 1.29
CA ALA A 87 11.32 4.61 2.57
C ALA A 87 9.94 3.95 2.78
N ALA A 88 8.85 4.57 2.32
CA ALA A 88 7.50 4.02 2.42
C ALA A 88 7.36 2.73 1.61
N VAL A 89 8.08 2.59 0.49
CA VAL A 89 8.18 1.31 -0.24
C VAL A 89 8.85 0.22 0.60
N ARG A 90 9.80 0.57 1.48
CA ARG A 90 10.51 -0.37 2.37
C ARG A 90 9.88 -0.53 3.76
N SER A 91 9.02 0.38 4.18
CA SER A 91 8.41 0.42 5.51
C SER A 91 6.88 0.33 5.50
N GLN A 92 6.27 -0.05 4.37
CA GLN A 92 4.88 -0.54 4.30
C GLN A 92 4.75 -1.91 4.99
N SER A 93 5.09 -1.97 6.27
CA SER A 93 4.56 -2.92 7.24
C SER A 93 3.47 -2.20 8.03
N ALA A 94 2.31 -1.97 7.44
CA ALA A 94 1.08 -1.67 8.18
C ALA A 94 -0.16 -1.76 7.26
N THR A 95 -0.97 -2.79 7.48
CA THR A 95 -2.43 -2.77 7.38
C THR A 95 -3.06 -2.16 6.12
N GLY A 96 -2.94 -2.87 4.98
CA GLY A 96 -4.17 -3.06 4.20
C GLY A 96 -5.11 -3.89 5.08
N THR A 97 -6.37 -3.47 5.26
CA THR A 97 -7.35 -4.30 5.97
C THR A 97 -7.55 -5.57 5.15
N TYR A 98 -6.76 -6.61 5.46
CA TYR A 98 -6.92 -7.92 4.85
C TYR A 98 -8.26 -8.48 5.30
N GLY A 99 -9.10 -8.81 4.33
CA GLY A 99 -10.33 -9.53 4.60
C GLY A 99 -10.07 -10.95 5.11
N PRO A 100 -11.11 -11.68 5.54
CA PRO A 100 -10.97 -13.04 6.02
C PRO A 100 -10.22 -13.96 5.05
N GLY A 101 -10.48 -13.85 3.74
CA GLY A 101 -9.83 -14.75 2.77
C GLY A 101 -8.38 -14.38 2.47
N ASP A 102 -8.04 -13.10 2.50
CA ASP A 102 -6.65 -12.63 2.47
C ASP A 102 -5.86 -13.17 3.68
N GLN A 103 -6.47 -13.18 4.87
CA GLN A 103 -5.85 -13.73 6.07
C GLN A 103 -5.67 -15.25 5.96
N GLU A 104 -6.65 -15.97 5.41
CA GLU A 104 -6.52 -17.39 5.13
C GLU A 104 -5.39 -17.68 4.14
N PHE A 105 -5.28 -16.88 3.07
CA PHE A 105 -4.18 -16.99 2.12
C PHE A 105 -2.83 -16.74 2.78
N LEU A 106 -2.70 -15.67 3.56
CA LEU A 106 -1.44 -15.33 4.27
C LEU A 106 -1.06 -16.41 5.28
N SER A 107 -2.04 -16.95 6.02
CA SER A 107 -1.81 -18.06 6.94
C SER A 107 -1.26 -19.29 6.21
N LEU A 108 -1.87 -19.65 5.08
CA LEU A 108 -1.43 -20.76 4.24
C LEU A 108 -0.04 -20.53 3.64
N VAL A 109 0.23 -19.34 3.12
CA VAL A 109 1.54 -18.95 2.59
C VAL A 109 2.61 -19.07 3.67
N ARG A 110 2.32 -18.62 4.90
CA ARG A 110 3.27 -18.67 6.01
C ARG A 110 3.54 -20.08 6.52
N SER A 111 2.58 -21.00 6.39
CA SER A 111 2.74 -22.39 6.79
C SER A 111 3.39 -23.26 5.70
N GLU A 112 3.09 -23.00 4.43
CA GLU A 112 3.46 -23.90 3.33
C GLU A 112 4.63 -23.40 2.46
N LEU A 113 4.86 -22.10 2.39
CA LEU A 113 5.95 -21.50 1.61
C LEU A 113 7.10 -21.05 2.50
N MET A 114 8.30 -21.09 1.95
CA MET A 114 9.56 -20.73 2.61
C MET A 114 10.36 -19.76 1.75
N GLY A 115 11.28 -19.02 2.38
CA GLY A 115 12.23 -18.14 1.70
C GLY A 115 11.59 -17.14 0.74
N GLU A 116 12.18 -17.02 -0.43
CA GLU A 116 11.79 -16.08 -1.48
C GLU A 116 10.35 -16.27 -1.97
N ALA A 117 9.86 -17.50 -2.02
CA ALA A 117 8.49 -17.79 -2.49
C ALA A 117 7.43 -17.26 -1.52
N LYS A 118 7.69 -17.39 -0.22
CA LYS A 118 6.85 -16.81 0.83
C LYS A 118 6.85 -15.29 0.73
N GLU A 119 8.04 -14.70 0.60
CA GLU A 119 8.18 -13.25 0.48
C GLU A 119 7.46 -12.71 -0.76
N ALA A 120 7.65 -13.33 -1.92
CA ALA A 120 6.99 -12.96 -3.17
C ALA A 120 5.46 -13.03 -3.05
N ALA A 121 4.94 -14.07 -2.38
CA ALA A 121 3.51 -14.23 -2.18
C ALA A 121 2.89 -13.15 -1.29
N GLU A 122 3.56 -12.81 -0.19
CA GLU A 122 3.12 -11.72 0.69
C GLU A 122 3.24 -10.35 0.00
N GLN A 123 4.29 -10.12 -0.79
CA GLN A 123 4.48 -8.90 -1.56
C GLN A 123 3.42 -8.72 -2.64
N ILE A 124 3.07 -9.78 -3.38
CA ILE A 124 2.01 -9.74 -4.40
C ILE A 124 0.67 -9.35 -3.77
N LEU A 125 0.25 -10.04 -2.71
CA LEU A 125 -1.04 -9.75 -2.10
C LEU A 125 -1.09 -8.31 -1.58
N ARG A 126 -0.02 -7.85 -0.92
CA ARG A 126 0.11 -6.47 -0.45
C ARG A 126 -0.05 -5.46 -1.58
N ALA A 127 0.67 -5.66 -2.68
CA ALA A 127 0.65 -4.75 -3.83
C ALA A 127 -0.68 -4.79 -4.60
N VAL A 128 -1.34 -5.94 -4.67
CA VAL A 128 -2.71 -6.05 -5.21
C VAL A 128 -3.67 -5.25 -4.33
N ARG A 129 -3.65 -5.43 -3.01
CA ARG A 129 -4.56 -4.74 -2.08
C ARG A 129 -4.29 -3.25 -1.97
N SER A 130 -3.06 -2.80 -2.16
CA SER A 130 -2.73 -1.37 -2.18
C SER A 130 -3.31 -0.64 -3.39
N ARG A 131 -3.61 -1.35 -4.49
CA ARG A 131 -4.17 -0.77 -5.72
C ARG A 131 -5.65 -1.08 -5.90
N TYR A 132 -6.08 -2.25 -5.44
CA TYR A 132 -7.40 -2.79 -5.72
C TYR A 132 -8.05 -3.28 -4.43
N PRO A 133 -9.06 -2.57 -3.91
CA PRO A 133 -9.82 -3.05 -2.77
C PRO A 133 -10.55 -4.34 -3.14
N GLY A 134 -10.70 -5.22 -2.16
CA GLY A 134 -11.31 -6.53 -2.34
C GLY A 134 -10.82 -7.51 -1.28
N ASP A 135 -11.22 -8.76 -1.43
CA ASP A 135 -10.75 -9.87 -0.62
C ASP A 135 -10.43 -11.06 -1.53
N LEU A 136 -9.77 -12.07 -0.99
CA LEU A 136 -9.70 -13.37 -1.62
C LEU A 136 -10.91 -14.20 -1.17
N GLU A 137 -11.43 -15.02 -2.07
CA GLU A 137 -12.38 -16.08 -1.74
C GLU A 137 -11.67 -17.41 -1.96
N LYS A 138 -11.59 -18.21 -0.90
CA LYS A 138 -10.98 -19.54 -0.95
C LYS A 138 -11.86 -20.52 -1.71
N GLY A 139 -11.24 -21.27 -2.61
CA GLY A 139 -11.89 -22.33 -3.35
C GLY A 139 -11.70 -23.71 -2.73
N LEU A 140 -11.99 -24.73 -3.53
CA LEU A 140 -11.75 -26.13 -3.18
C LEU A 140 -10.24 -26.42 -3.26
N ARG A 141 -9.49 -26.18 -2.16
CA ARG A 141 -8.05 -26.49 -1.87
C ARG A 141 -7.21 -25.22 -1.64
N LEU A 142 -6.01 -25.16 -2.23
CA LEU A 142 -4.98 -24.13 -2.04
C LEU A 142 -5.18 -22.93 -2.98
N ASN A 143 -6.39 -22.79 -3.53
CA ASN A 143 -6.71 -21.82 -4.56
C ASN A 143 -7.61 -20.71 -4.02
N PHE A 144 -7.38 -19.51 -4.53
CA PHE A 144 -8.08 -18.31 -4.15
C PHE A 144 -8.39 -17.50 -5.40
N LYS A 145 -9.57 -16.89 -5.44
CA LYS A 145 -9.95 -15.92 -6.47
C LYS A 145 -10.18 -14.57 -5.83
N ASN A 146 -9.93 -13.49 -6.56
CA ASN A 146 -10.27 -12.18 -6.08
C ASN A 146 -11.78 -11.92 -6.11
N THR A 147 -12.30 -11.25 -5.09
CA THR A 147 -13.67 -10.74 -5.01
C THR A 147 -13.66 -9.25 -4.67
N PRO A 148 -14.64 -8.46 -5.14
CA PRO A 148 -15.80 -8.87 -5.96
C PRO A 148 -15.46 -9.13 -7.44
N ASP A 149 -14.31 -8.64 -7.92
CA ASP A 149 -13.89 -8.77 -9.32
C ASP A 149 -12.87 -9.91 -9.47
N ASN A 150 -13.27 -11.02 -10.10
CA ASN A 150 -12.41 -12.18 -10.36
C ASN A 150 -11.45 -11.93 -11.53
N PHE A 151 -10.56 -10.95 -11.36
CA PHE A 151 -9.56 -10.55 -12.34
C PHE A 151 -8.25 -11.36 -12.22
N TRP A 152 -7.96 -11.88 -11.03
CA TRP A 152 -6.84 -12.80 -10.82
C TRP A 152 -7.25 -13.95 -9.90
N TYR A 153 -6.63 -15.08 -10.16
CA TYR A 153 -6.78 -16.32 -9.44
C TYR A 153 -5.39 -16.83 -9.08
N VAL A 154 -5.20 -17.29 -7.85
CA VAL A 154 -3.90 -17.72 -7.32
C VAL A 154 -4.01 -19.08 -6.66
N ILE A 155 -3.05 -19.95 -6.92
CA ILE A 155 -2.88 -21.24 -6.24
C ILE A 155 -1.52 -21.24 -5.54
N VAL A 156 -1.49 -21.54 -4.25
CA VAL A 156 -0.25 -21.81 -3.51
C VAL A 156 0.27 -23.20 -3.91
N GLN A 157 1.54 -23.30 -4.30
CA GLN A 157 2.16 -24.57 -4.74
C GLN A 157 3.34 -24.96 -3.85
N PRO A 158 3.09 -25.64 -2.71
CA PRO A 158 4.13 -25.90 -1.70
C PRO A 158 5.28 -26.76 -2.23
N ARG A 159 5.00 -27.75 -3.07
CA ARG A 159 6.02 -28.69 -3.57
C ARG A 159 7.11 -28.04 -4.43
N VAL A 160 6.75 -26.99 -5.16
CA VAL A 160 7.66 -26.28 -6.08
C VAL A 160 7.98 -24.88 -5.58
N GLN A 161 7.53 -24.53 -4.37
CA GLN A 161 7.74 -23.25 -3.71
C GLN A 161 7.42 -22.07 -4.65
N SER A 162 6.16 -22.00 -5.08
CA SER A 162 5.70 -20.95 -6.00
C SER A 162 4.22 -20.61 -5.83
N LEU A 163 3.83 -19.48 -6.39
CA LEU A 163 2.44 -19.17 -6.71
C LEU A 163 2.17 -19.47 -8.18
N SER A 164 1.08 -20.17 -8.47
CA SER A 164 0.53 -20.23 -9.84
C SER A 164 -0.60 -19.22 -9.96
N ILE A 165 -0.43 -18.25 -10.84
CA ILE A 165 -1.40 -17.16 -11.05
C ILE A 165 -2.05 -17.33 -12.42
N THR A 166 -3.39 -17.24 -12.46
CA THR A 166 -4.18 -17.21 -13.70
C THR A 166 -4.90 -15.87 -13.81
N VAL A 167 -4.83 -15.26 -14.99
CA VAL A 167 -5.49 -13.98 -15.32
C VAL A 167 -6.25 -14.07 -16.65
N ARG A 168 -7.16 -13.13 -16.91
CA ARG A 168 -7.86 -13.02 -18.20
C ARG A 168 -6.94 -12.44 -19.27
N GLY A 169 -7.07 -12.92 -20.51
CA GLY A 169 -6.23 -12.57 -21.66
C GLY A 169 -5.32 -13.72 -22.10
N VAL A 170 -4.95 -13.73 -23.38
CA VAL A 170 -4.01 -14.73 -23.95
C VAL A 170 -2.56 -14.27 -23.78
N PRO A 171 -1.57 -15.19 -23.73
CA PRO A 171 -0.18 -14.84 -23.42
C PRO A 171 0.41 -13.73 -24.29
N GLN A 172 0.06 -13.72 -25.58
CA GLN A 172 0.55 -12.73 -26.56
C GLN A 172 0.24 -11.29 -26.16
N ARG A 173 -0.86 -11.06 -25.43
CA ARG A 173 -1.25 -9.72 -24.94
C ARG A 173 -0.25 -9.16 -23.92
N PHE A 174 0.46 -10.02 -23.23
CA PHE A 174 1.33 -9.66 -22.12
C PHE A 174 2.80 -9.66 -22.51
N LEU A 175 3.14 -10.01 -23.74
CA LEU A 175 4.52 -9.98 -24.23
C LEU A 175 4.98 -8.54 -24.51
N PRO A 176 6.29 -8.25 -24.37
CA PRO A 176 7.34 -9.13 -23.83
C PRO A 176 7.15 -9.38 -22.32
N SER A 177 7.61 -10.54 -21.84
CA SER A 177 7.54 -10.92 -20.42
C SER A 177 8.78 -11.72 -20.02
N SER A 178 9.31 -11.47 -18.82
CA SER A 178 10.35 -12.30 -18.21
C SER A 178 9.81 -13.58 -17.58
N LEU A 179 8.50 -13.63 -17.32
CA LEU A 179 7.80 -14.82 -16.83
C LEU A 179 7.40 -15.76 -17.97
N ASP A 180 7.46 -17.06 -17.71
CA ASP A 180 6.98 -18.12 -18.60
C ASP A 180 5.44 -18.15 -18.65
N LEU A 181 4.87 -17.51 -19.68
CA LEU A 181 3.43 -17.36 -19.86
C LEU A 181 2.84 -18.52 -20.67
N LYS A 182 1.88 -19.22 -20.07
CA LYS A 182 1.20 -20.37 -20.69
C LYS A 182 -0.28 -20.10 -20.87
N LEU A 183 -0.85 -20.64 -21.94
CA LEU A 183 -2.31 -20.70 -22.08
C LEU A 183 -2.85 -21.68 -21.03
N ASP A 184 -3.86 -21.26 -20.27
CA ASP A 184 -4.52 -22.11 -19.27
C ASP A 184 -5.79 -22.76 -19.84
N ARG A 185 -6.73 -21.90 -20.21
CA ARG A 185 -7.99 -22.22 -20.89
C ARG A 185 -8.26 -21.10 -21.90
N PRO A 186 -9.18 -21.28 -22.86
CA PRO A 186 -9.46 -20.24 -23.86
C PRO A 186 -9.68 -18.87 -23.21
N GLY A 187 -8.84 -17.89 -23.58
CA GLY A 187 -8.90 -16.52 -23.04
C GLY A 187 -8.24 -16.29 -21.68
N TYR A 188 -7.43 -17.21 -21.16
CA TYR A 188 -6.73 -17.06 -19.88
C TYR A 188 -5.26 -17.44 -19.97
N THR A 189 -4.42 -16.67 -19.26
CA THR A 189 -2.98 -16.88 -19.16
C THR A 189 -2.65 -17.33 -17.75
N ARG A 190 -1.80 -18.36 -17.62
CA ARG A 190 -1.20 -18.82 -16.38
C ARG A 190 0.30 -18.56 -16.40
N PHE A 191 0.85 -18.17 -15.25
CA PHE A 191 2.29 -18.07 -15.01
C PHE A 191 2.60 -18.38 -13.56
N ALA A 192 3.88 -18.62 -13.25
CA ALA A 192 4.34 -18.88 -11.89
C ALA A 192 5.16 -17.71 -11.35
N VAL A 193 5.11 -17.48 -10.04
CA VAL A 193 5.98 -16.54 -9.32
C VAL A 193 6.65 -17.28 -8.18
N ARG A 194 7.97 -17.14 -8.10
CA ARG A 194 8.86 -17.83 -7.16
C ARG A 194 9.68 -16.87 -6.32
N THR A 195 10.06 -15.72 -6.87
CA THR A 195 11.00 -14.80 -6.22
C THR A 195 10.44 -13.38 -6.14
N PRO A 196 10.93 -12.55 -5.20
CA PRO A 196 10.56 -11.14 -5.11
C PRO A 196 10.82 -10.35 -6.40
N ASP A 197 11.86 -10.68 -7.15
CA ASP A 197 12.22 -9.98 -8.40
C ASP A 197 11.16 -10.18 -9.51
N GLU A 198 10.44 -11.30 -9.48
CA GLU A 198 9.36 -11.62 -10.41
C GLU A 198 8.05 -10.86 -10.09
N VAL A 199 7.92 -10.27 -8.90
CA VAL A 199 6.68 -9.63 -8.42
C VAL A 199 6.29 -8.44 -9.27
N ALA A 200 7.25 -7.59 -9.65
CA ALA A 200 6.97 -6.40 -10.46
C ALA A 200 6.34 -6.78 -11.81
N GLU A 201 6.87 -7.83 -12.44
CA GLU A 201 6.36 -8.33 -13.72
C GLU A 201 5.00 -9.02 -13.57
N ALA A 202 4.82 -9.82 -12.52
CA ALA A 202 3.54 -10.43 -12.20
C ALA A 202 2.43 -9.37 -12.03
N LEU A 203 2.73 -8.27 -11.33
CA LEU A 203 1.79 -7.17 -11.11
C LEU A 203 1.45 -6.44 -12.42
N ARG A 204 2.41 -6.24 -13.33
CA ARG A 204 2.17 -5.66 -14.67
C ARG A 204 1.14 -6.50 -15.44
N ILE A 205 1.28 -7.82 -15.40
CA ILE A 205 0.37 -8.75 -16.09
C ILE A 205 -1.02 -8.76 -15.44
N ILE A 206 -1.09 -8.84 -14.11
CA ILE A 206 -2.35 -8.77 -13.35
C ILE A 206 -3.09 -7.47 -13.66
N GLU A 207 -2.41 -6.32 -13.64
CA GLU A 207 -3.00 -5.04 -14.01
C GLU A 207 -3.48 -5.04 -15.47
N GLY A 208 -2.66 -5.54 -16.39
CA GLY A 208 -2.99 -5.62 -17.81
C GLY A 208 -4.27 -6.43 -18.08
N SER A 209 -4.55 -7.46 -17.28
CA SER A 209 -5.74 -8.31 -17.41
C SER A 209 -7.06 -7.62 -17.06
N ARG A 210 -7.00 -6.53 -16.28
CA ARG A 210 -8.19 -5.76 -15.86
C ARG A 210 -8.68 -4.79 -16.93
N ARG A 211 -7.79 -4.36 -17.83
CA ARG A 211 -8.14 -3.42 -18.91
C ARG A 211 -9.06 -4.17 -19.88
N LYS A 212 -10.27 -3.64 -20.14
CA LYS A 212 -11.15 -4.18 -21.17
C LYS A 212 -10.39 -4.18 -22.51
N SER A 213 -10.33 -5.34 -23.14
CA SER A 213 -10.07 -5.49 -24.58
C SER A 213 -11.29 -5.05 -25.35
#